data_AF-A0A0M6XK30-F1
#
_entry.id   AF-A0A0M6XK30-F1
#
_cell.length_a   1.000
_cell.length_b   1.000
_cell.length_c   1.000
_cell.angle_alpha   90.00
_cell.angle_beta   90.00
_cell.angle_gamma   90.00
#
_symmetry.space_group_name_H-M   'P 1'
#
loop_
_entity.id
_entity.type
_entity.pdbx_description
1 polymer ?
#
loop_
_entity_poly.entity_id
_entity_poly.type
_entity_poly.pdbx_seq_one_letter_code
_entity_poly.pdbx_strand_id
1 'polypeptide(L)'
;MSAKKTTSSATSPTSNKTTPTGKPEPIGSAALKDERGGQSPVDEAVATAKEAADEAQSGAAGLKDKAKAEASRLAGEARDMAEGRAEGLKEQATSRIDETADNIRSAGREFGDDSYQAQAADYLASNLSQAAEMIREQDFSSLADDVSSFARRNPAMFLGGAALVGFAAARLMKSSEENRSDYARNDYARNDYGRNDYARNEYGQDDFGRDYGRGGVTR
;
A
#
# COMPACT_ATOMS: atom_id res chain seq x y z
N MET A 1 35.71 -63.12 32.53
CA MET A 1 34.45 -63.41 31.81
C MET A 1 34.68 -63.15 30.33
N SER A 2 34.05 -63.92 29.43
CA SER A 2 34.50 -64.06 28.03
C SER A 2 33.46 -63.65 27.00
N ALA A 3 33.88 -62.93 25.94
CA ALA A 3 33.28 -62.90 24.60
C ALA A 3 34.33 -62.31 23.62
N LYS A 4 35.01 -63.12 22.79
CA LYS A 4 34.74 -63.36 21.35
C LYS A 4 34.59 -62.07 20.51
N LYS A 5 35.56 -61.68 19.67
CA LYS A 5 35.86 -62.14 18.27
C LYS A 5 34.66 -61.82 17.33
N THR A 6 34.74 -61.04 16.23
CA THR A 6 35.55 -61.25 15.00
C THR A 6 35.64 -60.01 14.05
N THR A 7 36.88 -59.60 13.72
CA THR A 7 37.48 -59.40 12.36
C THR A 7 36.73 -58.80 11.13
N SER A 8 37.28 -57.66 10.64
CA SER A 8 37.84 -57.41 9.27
C SER A 8 37.03 -56.70 8.16
N SER A 9 37.80 -56.03 7.27
CA SER A 9 37.47 -55.18 6.10
C SER A 9 36.78 -53.82 6.43
N ALA A 10 37.05 -52.67 5.81
CA ALA A 10 38.01 -52.20 4.78
C ALA A 10 37.94 -50.63 4.77
N THR A 11 38.92 -49.78 4.39
CA THR A 11 40.35 -49.89 3.99
C THR A 11 41.03 -48.51 4.25
N SER A 12 42.37 -48.45 4.33
CA SER A 12 43.20 -47.25 4.62
C SER A 12 43.43 -46.32 3.39
N PRO A 13 44.36 -45.34 3.46
CA PRO A 13 44.28 -44.02 4.10
C PRO A 13 44.24 -42.89 3.02
N THR A 14 44.30 -41.59 3.33
CA THR A 14 45.58 -40.84 3.39
C THR A 14 45.27 -39.37 3.72
N SER A 15 46.05 -38.77 4.64
CA SER A 15 46.00 -37.33 4.92
C SER A 15 46.63 -36.53 3.77
N ASN A 16 45.99 -35.46 3.30
CA ASN A 16 46.74 -34.41 2.61
C ASN A 16 46.24 -33.00 2.96
N LYS A 17 47.03 -32.32 3.78
CA LYS A 17 47.05 -30.87 3.92
C LYS A 17 47.49 -30.26 2.59
N THR A 18 46.92 -29.12 2.17
CA THR A 18 47.60 -27.97 1.52
C THR A 18 46.62 -27.12 0.70
N THR A 19 46.45 -25.87 1.10
CA THR A 19 46.04 -24.74 0.23
C THR A 19 47.34 -24.03 -0.17
N PRO A 20 47.59 -23.73 -1.45
CA PRO A 20 47.45 -22.33 -1.87
C PRO A 20 46.92 -22.10 -3.30
N THR A 21 46.21 -20.98 -3.45
CA THR A 21 46.21 -20.07 -4.62
C THR A 21 46.02 -20.65 -6.03
N GLY A 22 44.82 -20.46 -6.59
CA GLY A 22 44.51 -20.59 -8.03
C GLY A 22 43.41 -19.61 -8.47
N LYS A 23 43.46 -19.16 -9.73
CA LYS A 23 42.48 -18.23 -10.36
C LYS A 23 41.03 -18.75 -10.30
N PRO A 24 40.00 -17.88 -10.32
CA PRO A 24 38.67 -18.28 -10.74
C PRO A 24 38.67 -18.58 -12.26
N GLU A 25 38.45 -19.84 -12.61
CA GLU A 25 38.12 -20.28 -13.97
C GLU A 25 36.65 -19.91 -14.31
N PRO A 26 36.28 -19.73 -15.58
CA PRO A 26 34.97 -19.22 -15.97
C PRO A 26 33.86 -20.27 -15.81
N ILE A 27 32.82 -19.93 -15.05
CA ILE A 27 31.58 -20.72 -14.95
C ILE A 27 30.73 -20.58 -16.22
N GLY A 28 31.12 -21.31 -17.26
CA GLY A 28 30.36 -21.45 -18.51
C GLY A 28 29.83 -22.86 -18.72
N SER A 29 28.54 -22.96 -19.02
CA SER A 29 27.92 -24.07 -19.77
C SER A 29 27.77 -25.44 -19.07
N ALA A 30 26.71 -25.59 -18.28
CA ALA A 30 25.97 -26.85 -18.19
C ALA A 30 24.53 -26.60 -18.67
N ALA A 31 24.17 -27.14 -19.84
CA ALA A 31 22.90 -26.84 -20.49
C ALA A 31 21.74 -27.58 -19.82
N LEU A 32 20.73 -26.82 -19.38
CA LEU A 32 19.38 -27.31 -19.15
C LEU A 32 18.45 -26.59 -20.13
N LYS A 33 17.99 -27.33 -21.16
CA LYS A 33 16.85 -26.91 -21.97
C LYS A 33 15.57 -27.20 -21.18
N ASP A 34 14.89 -26.17 -20.71
CA ASP A 34 13.44 -26.25 -20.43
C ASP A 34 12.74 -25.25 -21.37
N GLU A 35 12.23 -25.77 -22.48
CA GLU A 35 11.42 -25.00 -23.43
C GLU A 35 9.94 -25.01 -22.97
N ARG A 36 9.65 -24.29 -21.89
CA ARG A 36 8.29 -23.88 -21.53
C ARG A 36 8.27 -22.37 -21.33
N GLY A 37 7.50 -21.70 -22.18
CA GLY A 37 7.59 -20.26 -22.38
C GLY A 37 7.32 -19.47 -21.12
N GLY A 38 8.30 -18.67 -20.70
CA GLY A 38 8.08 -17.62 -19.71
C GLY A 38 7.24 -16.51 -20.33
N GLN A 39 5.95 -16.49 -20.02
CA GLN A 39 5.21 -15.23 -20.00
C GLN A 39 5.70 -14.47 -18.78
N SER A 40 6.35 -13.33 -19.00
CA SER A 40 6.71 -12.44 -17.90
C SER A 40 5.42 -11.83 -17.34
N PRO A 41 5.34 -11.50 -16.05
CA PRO A 41 4.14 -10.84 -15.50
C PRO A 41 3.82 -9.49 -16.18
N VAL A 42 4.81 -8.89 -16.87
CA VAL A 42 4.62 -7.73 -17.75
C VAL A 42 3.94 -8.05 -19.08
N ASP A 43 4.14 -9.25 -19.66
CA ASP A 43 3.48 -9.65 -20.90
C ASP A 43 1.97 -9.88 -20.68
N GLU A 44 1.61 -10.47 -19.54
CA GLU A 44 0.22 -10.63 -19.09
C GLU A 44 -0.42 -9.27 -18.81
N ALA A 45 0.24 -8.39 -18.06
CA ALA A 45 -0.24 -7.03 -17.80
C ALA A 45 -0.42 -6.21 -19.09
N VAL A 46 0.49 -6.35 -20.08
CA VAL A 46 0.37 -5.71 -21.40
C VAL A 46 -0.78 -6.29 -22.21
N ALA A 47 -1.03 -7.60 -22.14
CA ALA A 47 -2.18 -8.23 -22.79
C ALA A 47 -3.51 -7.71 -22.20
N THR A 48 -3.66 -7.70 -20.88
CA THR A 48 -4.85 -7.15 -20.20
C THR A 48 -5.03 -5.66 -20.46
N ALA A 49 -3.96 -4.86 -20.44
CA ALA A 49 -4.01 -3.44 -20.74
C ALA A 49 -4.43 -3.17 -22.20
N LYS A 50 -4.02 -4.03 -23.14
CA LYS A 50 -4.41 -3.95 -24.54
C LYS A 50 -5.88 -4.31 -24.75
N GLU A 51 -6.34 -5.40 -24.14
CA GLU A 51 -7.75 -5.82 -24.18
C GLU A 51 -8.68 -4.73 -23.61
N ALA A 52 -8.33 -4.17 -22.44
CA ALA A 52 -9.05 -3.04 -21.86
C ALA A 52 -9.02 -1.78 -22.75
N ALA A 53 -7.93 -1.54 -23.48
CA ALA A 53 -7.82 -0.43 -24.43
C ALA A 53 -8.69 -0.65 -25.69
N ASP A 54 -8.74 -1.86 -26.24
CA ASP A 54 -9.56 -2.22 -27.40
C ASP A 54 -11.07 -2.16 -27.06
N GLU A 55 -11.47 -2.60 -25.87
CA GLU A 55 -12.85 -2.46 -25.37
C GLU A 55 -13.22 -0.99 -25.11
N ALA A 56 -12.35 -0.24 -24.43
CA ALA A 56 -12.55 1.19 -24.20
C ALA A 56 -12.63 1.98 -25.53
N GLN A 57 -11.81 1.65 -26.52
CA GLN A 57 -11.84 2.28 -27.85
C GLN A 57 -13.19 2.06 -28.55
N SER A 58 -13.76 0.85 -28.41
CA SER A 58 -15.04 0.46 -29.00
C SER A 58 -16.22 1.22 -28.37
N GLY A 59 -16.23 1.38 -27.04
CA GLY A 59 -17.25 2.18 -26.34
C GLY A 59 -17.07 3.70 -26.48
N ALA A 60 -15.83 4.19 -26.60
CA ALA A 60 -15.52 5.62 -26.55
C ALA A 60 -16.02 6.42 -27.77
N ALA A 61 -16.26 5.79 -28.94
CA ALA A 61 -16.62 6.50 -30.17
C ALA A 61 -17.84 7.43 -30.00
N GLY A 62 -18.90 6.98 -29.32
CA GLY A 62 -20.09 7.79 -29.03
C GLY A 62 -20.03 8.61 -27.74
N LEU A 63 -19.04 8.35 -26.87
CA LEU A 63 -18.85 9.08 -25.60
C LEU A 63 -17.93 10.29 -25.74
N LYS A 64 -16.98 10.27 -26.70
CA LYS A 64 -15.96 11.32 -26.90
C LYS A 64 -16.54 12.73 -26.96
N ASP A 65 -17.60 12.97 -27.74
CA ASP A 65 -18.14 14.32 -27.90
C ASP A 65 -18.82 14.84 -26.62
N LYS A 66 -19.58 13.98 -25.94
CA LYS A 66 -20.22 14.32 -24.65
C LYS A 66 -19.19 14.53 -23.54
N ALA A 67 -18.21 13.63 -23.44
CA ALA A 67 -17.12 13.73 -22.49
C ALA A 67 -16.27 14.98 -22.74
N LYS A 68 -15.99 15.32 -24.00
CA LYS A 68 -15.26 16.54 -24.37
C LYS A 68 -16.03 17.80 -24.00
N ALA A 69 -17.34 17.85 -24.26
CA ALA A 69 -18.17 19.00 -23.89
C ALA A 69 -18.19 19.22 -22.38
N GLU A 70 -18.43 18.16 -21.60
CA GLU A 70 -18.47 18.24 -20.13
C GLU A 70 -17.10 18.52 -19.52
N ALA A 71 -16.02 17.89 -20.03
CA ALA A 71 -14.66 18.21 -19.63
C ALA A 71 -14.27 19.66 -19.95
N SER A 72 -14.73 20.21 -21.07
CA SER A 72 -14.49 21.63 -21.40
C SER A 72 -15.22 22.57 -20.43
N ARG A 73 -16.45 22.22 -20.04
CA ARG A 73 -17.25 22.97 -19.06
C ARG A 73 -16.57 22.96 -17.68
N LEU A 74 -16.20 21.77 -17.20
CA LEU A 74 -15.53 21.58 -15.91
C LEU A 74 -14.15 22.24 -15.88
N ALA A 75 -13.38 22.17 -16.98
CA ALA A 75 -12.08 22.82 -17.08
C ALA A 75 -12.19 24.36 -17.07
N GLY A 76 -13.23 24.94 -17.66
CA GLY A 76 -13.53 26.36 -17.55
C GLY A 76 -13.82 26.77 -16.10
N GLU A 77 -14.76 26.09 -15.45
CA GLU A 77 -15.13 26.35 -14.06
C GLU A 77 -13.94 26.18 -13.09
N ALA A 78 -13.12 25.13 -13.29
CA ALA A 78 -11.90 24.91 -12.53
C ALA A 78 -10.85 26.00 -12.76
N ARG A 79 -10.71 26.51 -14.00
CA ARG A 79 -9.81 27.62 -14.33
C ARG A 79 -10.23 28.91 -13.63
N ASP A 80 -11.50 29.28 -13.72
CA ASP A 80 -12.03 30.50 -13.09
C ASP A 80 -11.84 30.47 -11.57
N MET A 81 -12.07 29.32 -10.93
CA MET A 81 -11.80 29.11 -9.51
C MET A 81 -10.30 29.15 -9.16
N ALA A 82 -9.44 28.65 -10.04
CA ALA A 82 -8.00 28.65 -9.84
C ALA A 82 -7.41 30.05 -9.97
N GLU A 83 -7.80 30.83 -10.99
CA GLU A 83 -7.35 32.21 -11.18
C GLU A 83 -7.71 33.09 -9.95
N GLY A 84 -8.91 32.94 -9.40
CA GLY A 84 -9.34 33.67 -8.20
C GLY A 84 -8.68 33.25 -6.88
N ARG A 85 -7.87 32.18 -6.86
CA ARG A 85 -7.16 31.66 -5.66
C ARG A 85 -5.69 31.30 -5.91
N ALA A 86 -5.16 31.75 -7.05
CA ALA A 86 -3.89 31.30 -7.63
C ALA A 86 -2.72 31.37 -6.65
N GLU A 87 -2.48 32.55 -6.07
CA GLU A 87 -1.33 32.84 -5.20
C GLU A 87 -1.33 31.98 -3.93
N GLY A 88 -2.45 31.97 -3.19
CA GLY A 88 -2.58 31.20 -1.95
C GLY A 88 -2.58 29.68 -2.16
N LEU A 89 -2.97 29.20 -3.35
CA LEU A 89 -2.82 27.79 -3.73
C LEU A 89 -1.37 27.43 -4.08
N LYS A 90 -0.66 28.30 -4.82
CA LYS A 90 0.76 28.13 -5.14
C LYS A 90 1.61 28.05 -3.87
N GLU A 91 1.43 28.97 -2.92
CA GLU A 91 2.23 29.01 -1.69
C GLU A 91 2.02 27.75 -0.83
N GLN A 92 0.77 27.31 -0.64
CA GLN A 92 0.46 26.08 0.08
C GLN A 92 0.94 24.81 -0.66
N ALA A 93 0.91 24.79 -1.99
CA ALA A 93 1.40 23.66 -2.77
C ALA A 93 2.93 23.57 -2.73
N THR A 94 3.64 24.67 -2.99
CA THR A 94 5.11 24.71 -2.97
C THR A 94 5.65 24.36 -1.59
N SER A 95 5.12 24.96 -0.51
CA SER A 95 5.52 24.62 0.86
C SER A 95 5.37 23.14 1.20
N ARG A 96 4.29 22.46 0.75
CA ARG A 96 4.09 21.02 0.97
C ARG A 96 5.02 20.17 0.11
N ILE A 97 5.35 20.62 -1.10
CA ILE A 97 6.30 19.93 -1.99
C ILE A 97 7.72 20.03 -1.41
N ASP A 98 8.13 21.20 -0.93
CA ASP A 98 9.42 21.44 -0.28
C ASP A 98 9.54 20.60 1.01
N GLU A 99 8.54 20.63 1.89
CA GLU A 99 8.48 19.77 3.09
C GLU A 99 8.57 18.27 2.73
N THR A 100 7.89 17.85 1.66
CA THR A 100 7.97 16.45 1.18
C THR A 100 9.35 16.12 0.62
N ALA A 101 9.98 17.03 -0.12
CA ALA A 101 11.34 16.85 -0.65
C ALA A 101 12.37 16.75 0.48
N ASP A 102 12.26 17.58 1.52
CA ASP A 102 13.13 17.54 2.70
C ASP A 102 12.93 16.28 3.53
N ASN A 103 11.68 15.81 3.67
CA ASN A 103 11.38 14.53 4.32
C ASN A 103 11.97 13.34 3.54
N ILE A 104 11.83 13.33 2.20
CA ILE A 104 12.43 12.30 1.32
C ILE A 104 13.95 12.33 1.42
N ARG A 105 14.58 13.52 1.34
CA ARG A 105 16.03 13.68 1.45
C ARG A 105 16.55 13.26 2.83
N SER A 106 15.79 13.52 3.89
CA SER A 106 16.12 13.12 5.26
C SER A 106 16.03 11.61 5.46
N ALA A 107 14.96 10.97 4.99
CA ALA A 107 14.84 9.51 4.99
C ALA A 107 15.93 8.85 4.12
N GLY A 108 16.28 9.45 2.98
CA GLY A 108 17.37 8.99 2.12
C GLY A 108 18.71 8.90 2.83
N ARG A 109 19.07 9.92 3.62
CA ARG A 109 20.29 9.94 4.45
C ARG A 109 20.33 8.85 5.53
N GLU A 110 19.17 8.39 6.01
CA GLU A 110 19.09 7.31 7.01
C GLU A 110 19.57 5.95 6.45
N PHE A 111 19.53 5.76 5.13
CA PHE A 111 20.09 4.58 4.44
C PHE A 111 21.61 4.67 4.18
N GLY A 112 22.26 5.78 4.57
CA GLY A 112 23.67 6.06 4.33
C GLY A 112 23.92 6.71 2.97
N ASP A 113 24.78 7.73 2.96
CA ASP A 113 24.95 8.66 1.82
C ASP A 113 25.44 7.99 0.52
N ASP A 114 26.22 6.90 0.60
CA ASP A 114 26.70 6.14 -0.57
C ASP A 114 25.67 5.13 -1.12
N SER A 115 24.48 5.02 -0.51
CA SER A 115 23.47 4.06 -0.96
C SER A 115 22.76 4.51 -2.25
N TYR A 116 22.37 3.54 -3.10
CA TYR A 116 21.53 3.82 -4.27
C TYR A 116 20.19 4.47 -3.88
N GLN A 117 19.70 4.16 -2.68
CA GLN A 117 18.49 4.72 -2.08
C GLN A 117 18.66 6.21 -1.77
N ALA A 118 19.77 6.61 -1.16
CA ALA A 118 20.09 8.02 -0.90
C ALA A 118 20.20 8.81 -2.21
N GLN A 119 20.88 8.28 -3.23
CA GLN A 119 21.00 8.93 -4.55
C GLN A 119 19.64 9.07 -5.26
N ALA A 120 18.79 8.03 -5.21
CA ALA A 120 17.44 8.08 -5.78
C ALA A 120 16.53 9.07 -5.03
N ALA A 121 16.63 9.12 -3.70
CA ALA A 121 15.91 10.08 -2.86
C ALA A 121 16.36 11.52 -3.14
N ASP A 122 17.67 11.76 -3.29
CA ASP A 122 18.21 13.09 -3.59
C ASP A 122 17.82 13.58 -4.99
N TYR A 123 17.86 12.69 -6.00
CA TYR A 123 17.35 12.98 -7.33
C TYR A 123 15.85 13.32 -7.30
N LEU A 124 15.04 12.53 -6.59
CA LEU A 124 13.61 12.79 -6.48
C LEU A 124 13.32 14.11 -5.76
N ALA A 125 13.95 14.36 -4.62
CA ALA A 125 13.82 15.60 -3.86
C ALA A 125 14.23 16.82 -4.70
N SER A 126 15.35 16.73 -5.43
CA SER A 126 15.84 17.83 -6.27
C SER A 126 14.95 18.11 -7.49
N ASN A 127 14.25 17.11 -8.03
CA ASN A 127 13.21 17.33 -9.04
C ASN A 127 11.94 17.95 -8.44
N LEU A 128 11.55 17.57 -7.22
CA LEU A 128 10.42 18.17 -6.50
C LEU A 128 10.67 19.66 -6.21
N SER A 129 11.84 20.05 -5.71
CA SER A 129 12.17 21.46 -5.47
C SER A 129 12.20 22.28 -6.77
N GLN A 130 12.71 21.73 -7.87
CA GLN A 130 12.62 22.39 -9.19
C GLN A 130 11.17 22.58 -9.66
N ALA A 131 10.30 21.58 -9.43
CA ALA A 131 8.88 21.71 -9.73
C ALA A 131 8.17 22.75 -8.83
N ALA A 132 8.55 22.84 -7.56
CA ALA A 132 8.05 23.88 -6.65
C ALA A 132 8.44 25.29 -7.13
N GLU A 133 9.69 25.49 -7.57
CA GLU A 133 10.11 26.80 -8.11
C GLU A 133 9.39 27.15 -9.41
N MET A 134 9.25 26.18 -10.34
CA MET A 134 8.45 26.39 -11.56
C MET A 134 6.99 26.78 -11.24
N ILE A 135 6.37 26.16 -10.23
CA ILE A 135 5.00 26.50 -9.79
C ILE A 135 4.95 27.90 -9.14
N ARG A 136 6.01 28.31 -8.45
CA ARG A 136 6.13 29.66 -7.87
C ARG A 136 6.15 30.70 -9.00
N GLU A 137 7.05 30.52 -9.97
CA GLU A 137 7.38 31.50 -11.00
C GLU A 137 6.46 31.50 -12.24
N GLN A 138 5.94 30.36 -12.73
CA GLN A 138 5.09 30.31 -13.94
C GLN A 138 3.65 30.78 -13.72
N ASP A 139 3.08 31.42 -14.74
CA ASP A 139 1.62 31.60 -14.86
C ASP A 139 0.91 30.26 -15.12
N PHE A 140 -0.25 30.07 -14.48
CA PHE A 140 -1.08 28.86 -14.66
C PHE A 140 -1.48 28.59 -16.12
N SER A 141 -1.61 29.65 -16.95
CA SER A 141 -1.91 29.50 -18.38
C SER A 141 -0.76 28.84 -19.14
N SER A 142 0.49 29.19 -18.84
CA SER A 142 1.68 28.60 -19.48
C SER A 142 1.82 27.13 -19.09
N LEU A 143 1.65 26.82 -17.80
CA LEU A 143 1.69 25.44 -17.31
C LEU A 143 0.59 24.57 -17.95
N ALA A 144 -0.60 25.11 -18.15
CA ALA A 144 -1.70 24.40 -18.83
C ALA A 144 -1.39 24.12 -20.30
N ASP A 145 -0.75 25.04 -21.01
CA ASP A 145 -0.30 24.85 -22.40
C ASP A 145 0.85 23.84 -22.51
N ASP A 146 1.80 23.85 -21.58
CA ASP A 146 2.89 22.86 -21.50
C ASP A 146 2.35 21.45 -21.25
N VAL A 147 1.41 21.29 -20.31
CA VAL A 147 0.72 20.01 -20.04
C VAL A 147 -0.11 19.56 -21.25
N SER A 148 -0.81 20.47 -21.93
CA SER A 148 -1.56 20.20 -23.16
C SER A 148 -0.65 19.71 -24.30
N SER A 149 0.53 20.34 -24.45
CA SER A 149 1.56 19.94 -25.41
C SER A 149 2.12 18.55 -25.10
N PHE A 150 2.46 18.28 -23.83
CA PHE A 150 2.92 16.98 -23.39
C PHE A 150 1.87 15.87 -23.60
N ALA A 151 0.61 16.14 -23.27
CA ALA A 151 -0.50 15.19 -23.43
C ALA A 151 -0.72 14.77 -24.89
N ARG A 152 -0.61 15.72 -25.83
CA ARG A 152 -0.69 15.44 -27.27
C ARG A 152 0.50 14.63 -27.79
N ARG A 153 1.67 14.79 -27.18
CA ARG A 153 2.93 14.14 -27.60
C ARG A 153 3.09 12.74 -27.00
N ASN A 154 2.60 12.52 -25.78
CA ASN A 154 2.72 11.25 -25.04
C ASN A 154 1.36 10.81 -24.44
N PRO A 155 0.34 10.49 -25.26
CA PRO A 155 -1.02 10.25 -24.78
C PRO A 155 -1.12 9.08 -23.79
N ALA A 156 -0.32 8.03 -23.96
CA ALA A 156 -0.30 6.88 -23.04
C ALA A 156 0.19 7.27 -21.62
N MET A 157 1.26 8.07 -21.53
CA MET A 157 1.80 8.56 -20.25
C MET A 157 0.81 9.50 -19.56
N PHE A 158 0.16 10.38 -20.34
CA PHE A 158 -0.86 11.29 -19.81
C PHE A 158 -2.09 10.54 -19.27
N LEU A 159 -2.63 9.58 -20.02
CA LEU A 159 -3.79 8.79 -19.58
C LEU A 159 -3.46 7.94 -18.34
N GLY A 160 -2.27 7.30 -18.31
CA GLY A 160 -1.81 6.55 -17.14
C GLY A 160 -1.65 7.45 -15.89
N GLY A 161 -0.98 8.59 -16.03
CA GLY A 161 -0.81 9.57 -14.96
C GLY A 161 -2.14 10.12 -14.46
N ALA A 162 -3.04 10.52 -15.36
CA ALA A 162 -4.37 11.02 -15.02
C ALA A 162 -5.22 9.97 -14.29
N ALA A 163 -5.14 8.69 -14.69
CA ALA A 163 -5.83 7.60 -14.00
C ALA A 163 -5.29 7.39 -12.57
N LEU A 164 -3.97 7.43 -12.37
CA LEU A 164 -3.35 7.32 -11.04
C LEU A 164 -3.73 8.50 -10.14
N VAL A 165 -3.68 9.74 -10.64
CA VAL A 165 -4.08 10.94 -9.90
C VAL A 165 -5.58 10.90 -9.57
N GLY A 166 -6.42 10.52 -10.53
CA GLY A 166 -7.87 10.37 -10.33
C GLY A 166 -8.21 9.30 -9.29
N PHE A 167 -7.53 8.16 -9.31
CA PHE A 167 -7.68 7.11 -8.29
C PHE A 167 -7.21 7.58 -6.91
N ALA A 168 -6.06 8.26 -6.82
CA ALA A 168 -5.56 8.82 -5.56
C ALA A 168 -6.54 9.85 -4.99
N ALA A 169 -7.06 10.76 -5.81
CA ALA A 169 -8.08 11.73 -5.42
C ALA A 169 -9.38 11.04 -4.94
N ALA A 170 -9.89 10.06 -5.69
CA ALA A 170 -11.06 9.28 -5.30
C ALA A 170 -10.83 8.52 -3.97
N ARG A 171 -9.63 7.97 -3.75
CA ARG A 171 -9.26 7.29 -2.50
C ARG A 171 -9.17 8.25 -1.32
N LEU A 172 -8.64 9.46 -1.50
CA LEU A 172 -8.62 10.51 -0.47
C LEU A 172 -10.04 11.01 -0.15
N MET A 173 -10.88 11.24 -1.16
CA MET A 173 -12.29 11.57 -0.96
C MET A 173 -13.01 10.48 -0.16
N LYS A 174 -12.80 9.21 -0.52
CA LYS A 174 -13.41 8.08 0.20
C LYS A 174 -12.92 7.96 1.64
N SER A 175 -11.61 8.14 1.87
CA SER A 175 -11.01 8.15 3.21
C SER A 175 -11.48 9.34 4.07
N SER A 176 -11.92 10.43 3.47
CA SER A 176 -12.45 11.61 4.17
C SER A 176 -13.86 11.36 4.73
N GLU A 177 -14.68 10.55 4.04
CA GLU A 177 -16.01 10.15 4.53
C GLU A 177 -15.95 9.29 5.79
N GLU A 178 -14.94 8.42 5.91
CA GLU A 178 -14.83 7.45 7.00
C GLU A 178 -14.64 8.14 8.37
N ASN A 179 -13.97 9.30 8.39
CA ASN A 179 -13.75 10.16 9.58
C ASN A 179 -15.01 10.88 10.11
N ARG A 180 -16.21 10.61 9.58
CA ARG A 180 -17.50 11.13 10.13
C ARG A 180 -18.34 10.08 10.84
N SER A 181 -17.86 8.84 10.97
CA SER A 181 -18.67 7.72 11.47
C SER A 181 -18.63 7.51 12.99
N ASP A 182 -17.62 8.02 13.69
CA ASP A 182 -17.36 7.68 15.10
C ASP A 182 -18.12 8.53 16.14
N TYR A 183 -18.90 9.53 15.70
CA TYR A 183 -19.71 10.37 16.60
C TYR A 183 -21.20 9.97 16.69
N ALA A 184 -21.62 8.90 15.99
CA ALA A 184 -23.02 8.46 15.95
C ALA A 184 -23.24 6.99 16.38
N ARG A 185 -22.24 6.36 17.03
CA ARG A 185 -22.31 4.95 17.48
C ARG A 185 -22.06 4.78 18.98
N ASN A 186 -22.63 5.66 19.82
CA ASN A 186 -22.53 5.54 21.29
C ASN A 186 -23.81 5.86 22.09
N ASP A 187 -24.96 6.05 21.44
CA ASP A 187 -26.23 6.45 22.10
C ASP A 187 -27.30 5.33 22.20
N TYR A 188 -26.92 4.07 21.99
CA TYR A 188 -27.82 2.91 22.11
C TYR A 188 -27.34 1.84 23.11
N ALA A 189 -26.20 2.04 23.77
CA ALA A 189 -25.57 1.05 24.66
C ALA A 189 -25.65 1.42 26.16
N ARG A 190 -26.62 2.28 26.54
CA ARG A 190 -26.82 2.72 27.93
C ARG A 190 -28.28 2.59 28.35
N ASN A 191 -28.79 1.36 28.46
CA ASN A 191 -29.98 1.01 29.28
C ASN A 191 -30.30 -0.51 29.38
N ASP A 192 -29.32 -1.42 29.25
CA ASP A 192 -29.58 -2.88 29.42
C ASP A 192 -28.56 -3.57 30.35
N TYR A 193 -28.43 -3.02 31.56
CA TYR A 193 -27.78 -3.69 32.71
C TYR A 193 -28.65 -3.49 33.95
N GLY A 194 -29.78 -4.23 34.01
CA GLY A 194 -30.76 -4.00 35.07
C GLY A 194 -31.91 -5.00 35.15
N ARG A 195 -31.79 -6.20 34.56
CA ARG A 195 -32.84 -7.22 34.69
C ARG A 195 -32.33 -8.66 34.58
N ASN A 196 -32.60 -9.41 35.66
CA ASN A 196 -32.45 -10.88 35.82
C ASN A 196 -31.04 -11.40 36.15
N ASP A 197 -30.66 -11.38 37.43
CA ASP A 197 -29.75 -12.39 38.02
C ASP A 197 -30.03 -12.58 39.53
N TYR A 198 -31.04 -13.41 39.85
CA TYR A 198 -31.19 -14.03 41.18
C TYR A 198 -31.90 -15.39 41.11
N ALA A 199 -31.49 -16.26 40.18
CA ALA A 199 -32.07 -17.59 40.04
C ALA A 199 -31.09 -18.67 39.54
N ARG A 200 -29.87 -18.74 40.08
CA ARG A 200 -29.04 -19.94 39.88
C ARG A 200 -27.99 -20.22 40.96
N ASN A 201 -28.21 -21.34 41.65
CA ASN A 201 -27.25 -22.24 42.31
C ASN A 201 -26.26 -21.67 43.35
N GLU A 202 -26.24 -22.30 44.54
CA GLU A 202 -25.16 -23.23 44.93
C GLU A 202 -25.69 -24.15 46.05
N TYR A 203 -24.98 -25.24 46.34
CA TYR A 203 -25.46 -26.35 47.16
C TYR A 203 -25.12 -26.21 48.66
N GLY A 204 -26.02 -26.71 49.52
CA GLY A 204 -25.76 -26.93 50.95
C GLY A 204 -26.56 -28.14 51.44
N GLN A 205 -25.87 -29.25 51.69
CA GLN A 205 -26.44 -30.44 52.33
C GLN A 205 -26.38 -30.24 53.84
N ASP A 206 -27.52 -30.37 54.53
CA ASP A 206 -27.58 -30.65 55.97
C ASP A 206 -28.79 -31.55 56.24
N ASP A 207 -28.55 -32.86 56.13
CA ASP A 207 -29.43 -33.91 56.63
C ASP A 207 -29.08 -34.12 58.11
N PHE A 208 -30.01 -33.98 59.07
CA PHE A 208 -30.03 -34.67 60.39
C PHE A 208 -31.23 -34.25 61.28
N GLY A 209 -31.96 -35.24 61.83
CA GLY A 209 -32.91 -35.09 62.97
C GLY A 209 -34.40 -35.10 62.57
N ARG A 210 -35.14 -36.22 62.70
CA ARG A 210 -35.79 -36.71 63.95
C ARG A 210 -36.60 -35.63 64.67
N ASP A 211 -37.92 -35.52 64.48
CA ASP A 211 -39.00 -36.33 65.12
C ASP A 211 -39.38 -35.84 66.56
N TYR A 212 -40.62 -36.10 66.96
CA TYR A 212 -41.29 -35.89 68.28
C TYR A 212 -41.84 -34.49 68.68
N GLY A 213 -43.13 -34.48 69.06
CA GLY A 213 -43.77 -33.49 69.96
C GLY A 213 -44.41 -32.27 69.27
N ARG A 214 -45.72 -32.18 68.96
CA ARG A 214 -46.97 -32.56 69.66
C ARG A 214 -47.26 -31.79 70.96
N GLY A 215 -47.98 -30.67 70.83
CA GLY A 215 -48.64 -29.93 71.92
C GLY A 215 -47.70 -29.05 72.75
N GLY A 216 -48.15 -27.96 73.37
CA GLY A 216 -49.48 -27.35 73.38
C GLY A 216 -49.65 -26.43 74.59
N VAL A 217 -50.38 -25.33 74.43
CA VAL A 217 -51.08 -24.52 75.45
C VAL A 217 -50.34 -24.27 76.80
N THR A 218 -49.95 -23.02 77.10
CA THR A 218 -50.65 -22.18 78.11
C THR A 218 -50.01 -20.80 78.33
N ARG A 219 -50.91 -19.80 78.35
CA ARG A 219 -50.91 -18.52 79.09
C ARG A 219 -49.66 -17.62 79.03
#